data_AF-A0A1F2K0W6-F1
#
_entry.id   AF-A0A1F2K0W6-F1
#
_cell.length_a   1.000
_cell.length_b   1.000
_cell.length_c   1.000
_cell.angle_alpha   90.00
_cell.angle_beta   90.00
_cell.angle_gamma   90.00
#
_symmetry.space_group_name_H-M   'P 1'
#
loop_
_entity.id
_entity.type
_entity.pdbx_description
1 polymer ?
#
loop_
_entity_poly.entity_id
_entity_poly.type
_entity_poly.pdbx_seq_one_letter_code
_entity_poly.pdbx_strand_id
1 'polypeptide(L)'
;MFVSDKVVNYFDKSGNPVRTKLASYSYQCIVPEGDESNGFFNIVSYYIATAIKSLAYSRDSTVGIFGWKYVGESTVYYPDGQLKSLEKFDIDGSAIDSSYYYYPTDRLKC
;
A
#
# COMPACT_ATOMS: atom_id res chain seq x y z
N MET A 1 -0.63 16.09 21.51
CA MET A 1 -0.41 16.71 20.19
C MET A 1 -0.89 15.68 19.17
N PHE A 2 -2.05 15.91 18.57
CA PHE A 2 -2.79 14.91 17.81
C PHE A 2 -2.19 14.76 16.41
N VAL A 3 -1.76 13.56 16.03
CA VAL A 3 -1.53 13.24 14.62
C VAL A 3 -2.74 12.43 14.15
N SER A 4 -3.85 13.16 14.01
CA SER A 4 -5.15 12.65 13.54
C SER A 4 -5.36 12.89 12.04
N ASP A 5 -4.36 13.41 11.34
CA ASP A 5 -4.52 13.82 9.95
C ASP A 5 -4.30 12.64 9.01
N LYS A 6 -5.40 12.22 8.40
CA LYS A 6 -5.40 11.39 7.21
C LYS A 6 -4.49 12.01 6.15
N VAL A 7 -3.49 11.27 5.70
CA VAL A 7 -2.61 11.69 4.60
C VAL A 7 -3.14 11.10 3.30
N VAL A 8 -3.12 11.90 2.22
CA VAL A 8 -3.50 11.44 0.89
C VAL A 8 -2.43 11.80 -0.12
N ASN A 9 -1.89 10.79 -0.79
CA ASN A 9 -0.89 10.94 -1.85
C ASN A 9 -1.50 10.54 -3.20
N TYR A 10 -1.20 11.30 -4.25
CA TYR A 10 -1.74 11.07 -5.60
C TYR A 10 -0.61 10.75 -6.56
N PHE A 11 -0.84 9.83 -7.50
CA PHE A 11 0.17 9.36 -8.43
C PHE A 11 -0.36 9.32 -9.87
N ASP A 12 0.50 9.66 -10.84
CA ASP A 12 0.23 9.42 -12.26
C ASP A 12 0.35 7.93 -12.62
N LYS A 13 0.14 7.59 -13.91
CA LYS A 13 0.21 6.18 -14.38
C LYS A 13 1.61 5.58 -14.28
N SER A 14 2.65 6.42 -14.23
CA SER A 14 4.05 6.03 -14.07
C SER A 14 4.48 5.92 -12.60
N GLY A 15 3.60 6.28 -11.65
CA GLY A 15 3.89 6.27 -10.22
C GLY A 15 4.53 7.56 -9.70
N ASN A 16 4.59 8.64 -10.49
CA ASN A 16 5.13 9.91 -10.02
C ASN A 16 4.08 10.69 -9.21
N PRO A 17 4.49 11.42 -8.16
CA PRO A 17 3.56 12.20 -7.36
C PRO A 17 2.94 13.34 -8.18
N VAL A 18 1.62 13.50 -8.07
CA VAL A 18 0.86 14.61 -8.65
C VAL A 18 0.10 15.36 -7.56
N ARG A 19 -0.29 16.61 -7.85
CA ARG A 19 -0.88 17.49 -6.84
C ARG A 19 -2.37 17.24 -6.57
N THR A 20 -3.08 16.57 -7.47
CA THR A 20 -4.55 16.48 -7.39
C THR A 20 -5.07 15.12 -7.77
N LYS A 21 -6.23 14.76 -7.20
CA LYS A 21 -6.96 13.54 -7.54
C LYS A 21 -7.35 13.48 -9.02
N LEU A 22 -7.75 14.61 -9.61
CA LEU A 22 -8.22 14.67 -10.99
C LEU A 22 -7.09 14.34 -11.99
N ALA A 23 -5.85 14.72 -11.67
CA ALA A 23 -4.68 14.43 -12.48
C ALA A 23 -4.05 13.05 -12.21
N SER A 24 -4.62 12.28 -11.28
CA SER A 24 -4.02 11.03 -10.82
C SER A 24 -4.63 9.81 -11.49
N TYR A 25 -3.81 8.78 -11.65
CA TYR A 25 -4.21 7.44 -12.06
C TYR A 25 -4.53 6.57 -10.83
N SER A 26 -3.76 6.74 -9.77
CA SER A 26 -3.94 6.08 -8.48
C SER A 26 -3.71 7.04 -7.32
N TYR A 27 -4.17 6.68 -6.13
CA TYR A 27 -3.93 7.44 -4.91
C TYR A 27 -3.86 6.54 -3.69
N GLN A 28 -3.15 6.99 -2.66
CA GLN A 28 -3.04 6.33 -1.36
C GLN A 28 -3.72 7.16 -0.29
N CYS A 29 -4.56 6.52 0.52
CA CYS A 29 -5.05 7.07 1.78
C CYS A 29 -4.32 6.39 2.93
N ILE A 30 -3.71 7.18 3.81
CA ILE A 30 -3.01 6.71 5.00
C ILE A 30 -3.79 7.21 6.20
N VAL A 31 -4.31 6.30 7.00
CA VAL A 31 -5.19 6.60 8.13
C VAL A 31 -4.59 5.97 9.39
N PRO A 32 -4.42 6.72 10.50
CA PRO A 32 -4.02 6.11 11.76
C PRO A 32 -5.09 5.10 12.22
N GLU A 33 -4.64 3.91 12.64
CA GLU A 33 -5.47 2.80 13.08
C GLU A 33 -4.89 2.22 14.38
N GLY A 34 -5.75 2.05 15.39
CA GLY A 34 -5.39 1.59 16.73
C GLY A 34 -5.41 2.70 17.81
N ASP A 35 -5.42 2.28 19.08
CA ASP A 35 -5.35 3.18 20.23
C ASP A 35 -3.89 3.65 20.50
N GLU A 36 -3.77 4.75 21.24
CA GLU A 36 -2.57 5.60 21.44
C GLU A 36 -1.23 4.89 21.73
N SER A 37 -1.24 3.61 22.14
CA SER A 37 -0.04 2.83 22.51
C SER A 37 0.49 1.88 21.43
N ASN A 38 -0.31 1.56 20.41
CA ASN A 38 0.02 0.61 19.33
C ASN A 38 -0.36 1.17 17.95
N GLY A 39 -0.21 2.48 17.76
CA GLY A 39 -0.63 3.16 16.53
C GLY A 39 0.02 2.56 15.30
N PHE A 40 -0.80 2.01 14.42
CA PHE A 40 -0.44 1.67 13.05
C PHE A 40 -1.06 2.69 12.10
N PHE A 41 -0.64 2.66 10.86
CA PHE A 41 -1.24 3.40 9.77
C PHE A 41 -1.73 2.39 8.75
N ASN A 42 -3.02 2.44 8.46
CA ASN A 42 -3.63 1.70 7.36
C ASN A 42 -3.42 2.47 6.06
N ILE A 43 -2.77 1.81 5.11
CA ILE A 43 -2.40 2.34 3.82
C ILE A 43 -3.30 1.67 2.78
N VAL A 44 -4.29 2.42 2.31
CA VAL A 44 -5.20 1.96 1.28
C VAL A 44 -4.82 2.60 -0.05
N SER A 45 -4.38 1.79 -1.01
CA SER A 45 -4.03 2.24 -2.36
C SER A 45 -5.19 1.97 -3.32
N TYR A 46 -5.56 2.96 -4.13
CA TYR A 46 -6.70 2.91 -5.03
C TYR A 46 -6.28 3.16 -6.48
N TYR A 47 -6.83 2.39 -7.42
CA TYR A 47 -6.86 2.76 -8.83
C TYR A 47 -8.15 3.52 -9.14
N ILE A 48 -8.04 4.72 -9.72
CA ILE A 48 -9.22 5.59 -9.93
C ILE A 48 -10.18 4.99 -10.94
N ALA A 49 -9.66 4.41 -12.02
CA ALA A 49 -10.47 3.91 -13.12
C ALA A 49 -11.33 2.69 -12.75
N THR A 50 -10.86 1.87 -11.80
CA THR A 50 -11.47 0.56 -11.50
C THR A 50 -11.93 0.42 -10.06
N ALA A 51 -11.69 1.43 -9.20
CA ALA A 51 -12.01 1.43 -7.78
C ALA A 51 -11.43 0.24 -6.98
N ILE A 52 -10.48 -0.49 -7.55
CA ILE A 52 -9.76 -1.58 -6.91
C ILE A 52 -8.87 -1.02 -5.80
N LYS A 53 -8.80 -1.75 -4.69
CA LYS A 53 -8.13 -1.34 -3.47
C LYS A 53 -7.09 -2.36 -3.05
N SER A 54 -5.88 -1.89 -2.78
CA SER A 54 -4.83 -2.64 -2.11
C SER A 54 -4.71 -2.15 -0.67
N LEU A 55 -4.34 -3.02 0.25
CA LEU A 55 -4.31 -2.77 1.69
C LEU A 55 -2.95 -3.16 2.25
N ALA A 56 -2.39 -2.34 3.12
CA ALA A 56 -1.20 -2.65 3.90
C ALA A 56 -1.22 -1.84 5.20
N TYR A 57 -0.42 -2.27 6.18
CA TYR A 57 -0.25 -1.54 7.44
C TYR A 57 1.21 -1.16 7.63
N SER A 58 1.47 -0.02 8.26
CA SER A 58 2.82 0.40 8.66
C SER A 58 2.81 1.00 10.06
N ARG A 59 3.96 1.02 10.73
CA ARG A 59 4.14 1.81 11.97
C ARG A 59 4.42 3.28 11.68
N ASP A 60 4.77 3.60 10.43
CA ASP A 60 5.10 4.95 9.99
C ASP A 60 3.97 5.52 9.11
N SER A 61 3.76 6.84 9.19
CA SER A 61 2.78 7.56 8.36
C SER A 61 3.34 8.01 7.01
N THR A 62 4.64 7.81 6.77
CA THR A 62 5.35 8.29 5.60
C THR A 62 6.25 7.22 5.02
N VAL A 63 6.42 7.23 3.70
CA VAL A 63 7.32 6.32 3.00
C VAL A 63 8.78 6.66 3.32
N GLY A 64 9.58 5.66 3.65
CA GLY A 64 11.02 5.82 3.87
C GLY A 64 11.80 5.86 2.55
N ILE A 65 13.11 6.12 2.64
CA ILE A 65 14.01 6.14 1.47
C ILE A 65 14.00 4.80 0.72
N PHE A 66 13.81 3.70 1.44
CA PHE A 66 13.74 2.34 0.89
C PHE A 66 12.31 1.85 0.65
N GLY A 67 11.33 2.75 0.66
CA GLY A 67 9.92 2.40 0.52
C GLY A 67 9.18 2.29 1.86
N TRP A 68 7.98 1.70 1.81
CA TRP A 68 7.18 1.47 3.00
C TRP A 68 7.75 0.33 3.84
N LYS A 69 7.74 0.52 5.15
CA LYS A 69 8.02 -0.54 6.12
C LYS A 69 6.70 -1.15 6.58
N TYR A 70 6.23 -2.17 5.87
CA TYR A 70 4.94 -2.78 6.16
C TYR A 70 5.00 -3.73 7.36
N VAL A 71 3.88 -3.92 8.05
CA VAL A 71 3.71 -4.88 9.15
C VAL A 71 2.41 -5.65 8.95
N GLY A 72 2.35 -6.90 9.43
CA GLY A 72 1.15 -7.73 9.26
C GLY A 72 0.92 -8.14 7.80
N GLU A 73 -0.33 -8.18 7.36
CA GLU A 73 -0.67 -8.60 6.00
C GLU A 73 -0.75 -7.40 5.03
N SER A 74 -0.21 -7.59 3.82
CA SER A 74 -0.30 -6.65 2.71
C SER A 74 -0.86 -7.36 1.49
N THR A 75 -1.91 -6.79 0.91
CA THR A 75 -2.61 -7.32 -0.26
C THR A 75 -2.59 -6.29 -1.37
N VAL A 76 -1.91 -6.62 -2.47
CA VAL A 76 -1.75 -5.75 -3.63
C VAL A 76 -2.45 -6.35 -4.82
N TYR A 77 -3.17 -5.52 -5.57
CA TYR A 77 -3.86 -5.90 -6.80
C TYR A 77 -3.30 -5.14 -8.00
N TYR A 78 -3.47 -5.73 -9.18
CA TYR A 78 -3.32 -5.04 -10.46
C TYR A 78 -4.53 -4.13 -10.74
N PRO A 79 -4.40 -3.16 -11.67
CA PRO A 79 -5.51 -2.30 -12.05
C PRO A 79 -6.73 -3.03 -12.62
N ASP A 80 -6.55 -4.26 -13.13
CA ASP A 80 -7.61 -5.12 -13.66
C ASP A 80 -8.29 -5.99 -12.58
N GLY A 81 -7.79 -5.95 -11.35
CA GLY A 81 -8.36 -6.66 -10.20
C GLY A 81 -7.72 -8.00 -9.92
N GLN A 82 -6.75 -8.42 -10.74
CA GLN A 82 -5.96 -9.62 -10.44
C GLN A 82 -5.13 -9.38 -9.18
N LEU A 83 -5.10 -10.36 -8.28
CA LEU A 83 -4.20 -10.32 -7.14
C LEU A 83 -2.75 -10.28 -7.67
N LYS A 84 -1.96 -9.37 -7.14
CA LYS A 84 -0.55 -9.15 -7.51
C LYS A 84 0.38 -9.71 -6.43
N SER A 85 0.11 -9.40 -5.18
CA SER A 85 0.86 -9.98 -4.06
C SER A 85 0.00 -10.09 -2.81
N LEU A 86 0.29 -11.11 -2.03
CA LEU A 86 -0.20 -11.29 -0.68
C LEU A 86 1.03 -11.55 0.19
N GLU A 87 1.53 -10.52 0.85
CA GLU A 87 2.76 -10.54 1.61
C GLU A 87 2.44 -10.46 3.10
N LYS A 88 3.27 -11.11 3.92
CA LYS A 88 3.16 -11.00 5.37
C LYS A 88 4.47 -10.53 5.95
N PHE A 89 4.38 -9.64 6.92
CA PHE A 89 5.51 -9.02 7.58
C PHE A 89 5.38 -9.17 9.10
N ASP A 90 6.50 -9.35 9.77
CA ASP A 90 6.56 -9.31 11.23
C ASP A 90 6.40 -7.87 11.76
N ILE A 91 6.51 -7.72 13.09
CA ILE A 91 6.38 -6.42 13.75
C ILE A 91 7.50 -5.44 13.41
N ASP A 92 8.63 -5.96 12.93
CA ASP A 92 9.83 -5.22 12.55
C ASP A 92 9.88 -4.95 11.04
N GLY A 93 8.85 -5.36 10.30
CA GLY A 93 8.69 -5.20 8.87
C GLY A 93 9.54 -6.13 8.01
N SER A 94 10.02 -7.23 8.58
CA SER A 94 10.69 -8.29 7.83
C SER A 94 9.65 -9.20 7.21
N ALA A 95 9.83 -9.56 5.94
CA ALA A 95 8.95 -10.51 5.27
C ALA A 95 9.01 -11.87 5.97
N ILE A 96 7.86 -12.43 6.29
CA ILE A 96 7.74 -13.83 6.73
C ILE A 96 7.43 -14.70 5.51
N ASP A 97 7.81 -15.98 5.60
CA ASP A 97 7.86 -16.96 4.48
C ASP A 97 6.50 -17.24 3.80
N SER A 98 5.43 -16.63 4.29
CA SER A 98 4.05 -16.76 3.76
C SER A 98 3.71 -15.69 2.71
N SER A 99 4.71 -15.20 1.96
CA SER A 99 4.53 -14.16 0.94
C SER A 99 4.34 -14.79 -0.44
N TYR A 100 3.23 -14.45 -1.11
CA TYR A 100 2.84 -14.96 -2.42
C TYR A 100 2.86 -13.84 -3.45
N TYR A 101 3.52 -14.06 -4.58
CA TYR A 101 3.54 -13.15 -5.72
C TYR A 101 2.83 -13.80 -6.91
N TYR A 102 1.82 -13.11 -7.40
CA TYR A 102 0.98 -13.54 -8.51
C TYR A 102 1.33 -12.67 -9.70
N TYR A 103 2.00 -13.26 -10.66
CA TYR A 103 2.29 -12.59 -11.92
C TYR A 103 1.14 -12.89 -12.90
N PRO A 104 0.65 -11.90 -13.65
CA PRO A 104 -0.29 -12.14 -14.73
C PRO A 104 0.45 -13.02 -15.74
N THR A 105 0.10 -14.30 -15.79
CA THR A 105 0.77 -15.32 -16.59
C THR A 105 0.76 -14.90 -18.06
N ASP A 106 1.90 -14.97 -18.75
CA ASP A 106 2.27 -16.21 -19.45
C ASP A 106 3.78 -16.54 -19.48
N ARG A 107 4.61 -16.03 -18.57
CA ARG A 107 6.03 -16.46 -18.53
C ARG A 107 6.54 -16.71 -17.13
N LEU A 108 6.36 -17.96 -16.67
CA LEU A 108 7.43 -18.67 -15.99
C LEU A 108 8.68 -18.57 -16.90
N LYS A 109 9.61 -17.67 -16.58
CA LYS A 109 10.98 -17.84 -17.04
C LYS A 109 11.69 -18.67 -16.00
N CYS A 110 11.91 -19.94 -16.37
CA CYS A 110 12.99 -20.76 -15.84
C CYS A 110 14.33 -20.01 -15.93
#